data_AF-A0AA43RKY3-F1
#
_entry.id   AF-A0AA43RKY3-F1
#
_cell.length_a   1.000
_cell.length_b   1.000
_cell.length_c   1.000
_cell.angle_alpha   90.00
_cell.angle_beta   90.00
_cell.angle_gamma   90.00
#
_symmetry.space_group_name_H-M   'P 1'
#
loop_
_entity.id
_entity.type
_entity.pdbx_description
1 polymer ?
#
loop_
_entity_poly.entity_id
_entity_poly.type
_entity_poly.pdbx_seq_one_letter_code
_entity_poly.pdbx_strand_id
1 'polypeptide(L)'
;MRYFTSDLHLAHPFVAATRGFWKSGMRPDRDILEEPDGLNQLRRELSEYRFNDMVDTEAHDKLIIRRINAVCGKNDELYIAGDLSSGGHKSLRRALYLLDDL
;
A
#
# COMPACT_ATOMS: atom_id res chain seq x y z
N MET A 1 0.58 22.52 -12.35
CA MET A 1 1.60 22.53 -11.28
C MET A 1 2.36 21.21 -11.30
N ARG A 2 3.54 21.15 -10.67
CA ARG A 2 4.35 19.94 -10.59
C ARG A 2 4.33 19.41 -9.16
N TYR A 3 3.94 18.15 -9.00
CA TYR A 3 3.95 17.43 -7.74
C TYR A 3 4.99 16.31 -7.80
N PHE A 4 5.61 16.05 -6.66
CA PHE A 4 6.64 15.03 -6.51
C PHE A 4 6.30 14.14 -5.32
N THR A 5 6.45 12.84 -5.49
CA THR A 5 6.32 11.85 -4.41
C THR A 5 7.35 10.75 -4.62
N SER A 6 7.85 10.16 -3.53
CA SER A 6 8.82 9.06 -3.60
C SER A 6 8.13 7.70 -3.53
N ASP A 7 7.20 7.47 -2.59
CA ASP A 7 6.80 6.09 -2.27
C ASP A 7 5.29 5.91 -2.12
N LEU A 8 4.65 5.40 -3.18
CA LEU A 8 3.23 5.06 -3.14
C LEU A 8 3.02 3.67 -2.52
N HIS A 9 3.88 2.71 -2.90
CA HIS A 9 3.73 1.29 -2.55
C HIS A 9 2.32 0.74 -2.81
N LEU A 10 1.76 1.06 -3.98
CA LEU A 10 0.47 0.51 -4.40
C LEU A 10 0.56 -1.02 -4.54
N ALA A 11 -0.54 -1.71 -4.26
CA ALA A 11 -0.58 -3.17 -4.30
C ALA A 11 0.54 -3.83 -3.46
N HIS A 12 0.85 -3.25 -2.29
CA HIS A 12 1.87 -3.75 -1.36
C HIS A 12 1.26 -4.11 0.00
N PRO A 13 0.85 -5.37 0.22
CA PRO A 13 0.20 -5.78 1.47
C PRO A 13 1.03 -5.52 2.73
N PHE A 14 2.34 -5.80 2.69
CA PHE A 14 3.19 -5.53 3.86
C PHE A 14 3.24 -4.04 4.24
N VAL A 15 3.39 -3.13 3.28
CA VAL A 15 3.37 -1.69 3.56
C VAL A 15 1.97 -1.21 3.96
N ALA A 16 0.91 -1.77 3.38
CA ALA A 16 -0.46 -1.49 3.81
C ALA A 16 -0.67 -1.91 5.29
N ALA A 17 -0.15 -3.06 5.70
CA ALA A 17 -0.18 -3.53 7.08
C ALA A 17 0.56 -2.60 8.06
N THR A 18 1.78 -2.15 7.70
CA THR A 18 2.54 -1.19 8.54
C THR A 18 1.83 0.16 8.66
N ARG A 19 1.05 0.55 7.65
CA ARG A 19 0.17 1.73 7.66
C ARG A 19 -1.17 1.49 8.36
N GLY A 20 -1.41 0.30 8.91
CA GLY A 20 -2.58 -0.04 9.73
C GLY A 20 -3.80 -0.53 8.96
N PHE A 21 -3.67 -0.91 7.70
CA PHE A 21 -4.79 -1.39 6.88
C PHE A 21 -5.02 -2.89 7.06
N TRP A 22 -6.03 -3.22 7.86
CA TRP A 22 -6.42 -4.58 8.16
C TRP A 22 -7.88 -4.80 7.78
N LYS A 23 -8.20 -5.99 7.26
CA LYS A 23 -9.60 -6.38 7.08
C LYS A 23 -10.26 -6.51 8.46
N SER A 24 -11.58 -6.32 8.49
CA SER A 24 -12.35 -6.39 9.74
C SER A 24 -12.12 -7.72 10.47
N GLY A 25 -11.77 -7.65 11.76
CA GLY A 25 -11.49 -8.81 12.61
C GLY A 25 -10.16 -9.53 12.32
N MET A 26 -9.35 -9.03 11.39
CA MET A 26 -8.06 -9.65 10.99
C MET A 26 -6.84 -8.87 11.48
N ARG A 27 -7.05 -7.79 12.24
CA ARG A 27 -5.96 -7.00 12.82
C ARG A 27 -5.22 -7.86 13.86
N PRO A 28 -3.89 -8.00 13.77
CA PRO A 28 -3.10 -8.70 14.78
C PRO A 28 -3.22 -8.06 16.16
N ASP A 29 -2.92 -8.85 17.19
CA ASP A 29 -2.87 -8.36 18.55
C ASP A 29 -1.90 -7.19 18.71
N ARG A 30 -2.22 -6.31 19.64
CA ARG A 30 -1.45 -5.08 19.89
C ARG A 30 0.02 -5.37 20.18
N ASP A 31 0.29 -6.43 20.93
CA ASP A 31 1.65 -6.83 21.30
C ASP A 31 2.50 -7.16 20.06
N ILE A 32 1.92 -7.79 19.03
CA ILE A 32 2.61 -8.06 17.75
C ILE A 32 2.90 -6.76 16.99
N LEU A 33 1.99 -5.78 17.05
CA LEU A 33 2.14 -4.52 16.34
C LEU A 33 3.15 -3.56 17.00
N GLU A 34 3.30 -3.65 18.32
CA GLU A 34 4.22 -2.82 19.11
C GLU A 34 5.61 -3.45 19.26
N GLU A 35 5.74 -4.76 19.10
CA GLU A 35 7.02 -5.47 19.10
C GLU A 35 7.90 -5.02 17.92
N PRO A 36 9.18 -4.66 18.15
CA PRO A 36 10.13 -4.40 17.06
C PRO A 36 10.18 -5.55 16.06
N ASP A 37 9.99 -5.25 14.78
CA ASP A 37 9.94 -6.23 13.68
C ASP A 37 8.77 -7.25 13.77
N GLY A 38 7.81 -7.07 14.68
CA GLY A 38 6.73 -8.03 14.94
C GLY A 38 5.87 -8.34 13.71
N LEU A 39 5.61 -7.36 12.84
CA LEU A 39 4.90 -7.60 11.57
C LEU A 39 5.70 -8.45 10.58
N ASN A 40 7.03 -8.30 10.53
CA ASN A 40 7.86 -9.16 9.69
C ASN A 40 7.92 -10.58 10.25
N GLN A 41 7.99 -10.73 11.58
CA GLN A 41 7.93 -12.03 12.23
C GLN A 41 6.60 -12.73 11.93
N LEU A 42 5.47 -12.04 12.14
CA LEU A 42 4.14 -12.54 11.79
C LEU A 42 4.05 -12.95 10.31
N ARG A 43 4.58 -12.13 9.39
CA ARG A 43 4.61 -12.46 7.96
C ARG A 43 5.44 -13.72 7.65
N ARG A 44 6.51 -14.00 8.40
CA ARG A 44 7.36 -15.19 8.23
C ARG A 44 6.72 -16.45 8.81
N GLU A 45 6.00 -16.30 9.93
CA GLU A 45 5.26 -17.39 10.57
C GLU A 45 4.03 -17.80 9.75
N LEU A 46 3.37 -16.83 9.15
CA LEU A 46 2.32 -17.06 8.17
C LEU A 46 2.91 -17.35 6.79
N SER A 47 2.13 -17.95 5.90
CA SER A 47 2.47 -17.88 4.47
C SER A 47 2.20 -16.48 3.94
N GLU A 48 2.94 -16.06 2.91
CA GLU A 48 2.69 -14.77 2.24
C GLU A 48 1.22 -14.61 1.83
N TYR A 49 0.62 -15.70 1.31
CA TYR A 49 -0.79 -15.75 0.96
C TYR A 49 -1.71 -15.43 2.16
N ARG A 50 -1.48 -16.07 3.31
CA ARG A 50 -2.29 -15.85 4.52
C ARG A 50 -2.12 -14.44 5.09
N PHE A 51 -0.89 -13.94 5.13
CA PHE A 51 -0.63 -12.57 5.55
C PHE A 51 -1.36 -11.58 4.65
N ASN A 52 -1.25 -11.73 3.33
CA ASN A 52 -1.91 -10.84 2.37
C ASN A 52 -3.43 -10.88 2.50
N ASP A 53 -4.03 -12.04 2.81
CA ASP A 53 -5.47 -12.18 3.02
C ASP A 53 -5.99 -11.42 4.25
N MET A 54 -5.15 -11.12 5.24
CA MET A 54 -5.52 -10.33 6.43
C MET A 54 -5.53 -8.82 6.17
N VAL A 55 -4.80 -8.36 5.15
CA VAL A 55 -4.51 -6.94 4.91
C VAL A 55 -5.52 -6.33 3.95
N ASP A 56 -6.02 -5.14 4.27
CA ASP A 56 -6.89 -4.38 3.37
C ASP A 56 -6.08 -3.49 2.42
N THR A 57 -5.41 -4.14 1.47
CA THR A 57 -4.57 -3.45 0.47
C THR A 57 -5.40 -2.54 -0.44
N GLU A 58 -6.68 -2.86 -0.64
CA GLU A 58 -7.55 -2.04 -1.49
C GLU A 58 -7.92 -0.71 -0.83
N ALA A 59 -8.29 -0.73 0.45
CA ALA A 59 -8.55 0.51 1.20
C ALA A 59 -7.29 1.40 1.27
N HIS A 60 -6.12 0.78 1.42
CA HIS A 60 -4.82 1.47 1.36
C HIS A 60 -4.64 2.20 0.03
N ASP A 61 -4.75 1.47 -1.09
CA ASP A 61 -4.55 2.01 -2.43
C ASP A 61 -5.56 3.13 -2.72
N LYS A 62 -6.85 2.92 -2.39
CA LYS A 62 -7.90 3.93 -2.58
C LYS A 62 -7.64 5.21 -1.79
N LEU A 63 -7.12 5.10 -0.56
CA LEU A 63 -6.80 6.29 0.24
C LEU A 63 -5.71 7.13 -0.43
N ILE A 64 -4.68 6.49 -0.98
CA ILE A 64 -3.58 7.17 -1.67
C ILE A 64 -4.11 7.90 -2.90
N ILE A 65 -4.82 7.19 -3.78
CA ILE A 65 -5.41 7.77 -5.00
C ILE A 65 -6.33 8.95 -4.65
N ARG A 66 -7.19 8.79 -3.65
CA ARG A 66 -8.06 9.88 -3.18
C ARG A 66 -7.27 11.11 -2.72
N ARG A 67 -6.14 10.92 -2.03
CA ARG A 67 -5.31 12.03 -1.56
C ARG A 67 -4.57 12.72 -2.71
N ILE A 68 -4.13 11.96 -3.71
CA ILE A 68 -3.54 12.53 -4.94
C ILE A 68 -4.59 13.38 -5.67
N ASN A 69 -5.78 12.85 -5.91
CA ASN A 69 -6.85 13.56 -6.64
C ASN A 69 -7.40 14.78 -5.89
N ALA A 70 -7.16 14.88 -4.59
CA ALA A 70 -7.52 16.07 -3.81
C ALA A 70 -6.59 17.28 -4.08
N VAL A 71 -5.41 17.06 -4.67
CA VAL A 71 -4.39 18.10 -4.87
C VAL A 71 -3.88 18.20 -6.31
N CYS A 72 -3.76 17.07 -7.01
CA CYS A 72 -3.27 16.98 -8.39
C CYS A 72 -4.48 16.96 -9.33
N GLY A 73 -4.66 18.04 -10.10
CA GLY A 73 -5.68 18.11 -11.13
C GLY A 73 -5.25 17.44 -12.44
N LYS A 74 -6.20 17.27 -13.37
CA LYS A 74 -5.96 16.59 -14.67
C LYS A 74 -4.91 17.23 -15.58
N ASN A 75 -4.62 18.52 -15.38
CA ASN A 75 -3.63 19.27 -16.16
C ASN A 75 -2.30 19.47 -15.40
N ASP A 76 -2.17 18.85 -14.22
CA ASP A 76 -0.95 18.88 -13.42
C ASP A 76 -0.03 17.72 -13.79
N GLU A 77 1.24 17.85 -13.44
CA GLU A 77 2.24 16.80 -13.63
C GLU A 77 2.55 16.15 -12.27
N LEU A 78 2.39 14.83 -12.18
CA LEU A 78 2.78 14.05 -11.02
C LEU A 78 4.03 13.21 -11.35
N TYR A 79 5.12 13.46 -10.63
CA TYR A 79 6.35 12.69 -10.72
C TYR A 79 6.46 11.74 -9.54
N ILE A 80 6.62 10.44 -9.84
CA ILE A 80 6.84 9.38 -8.86
C ILE A 80 8.29 8.95 -8.97
N ALA A 81 9.11 9.31 -7.98
CA ALA A 81 10.57 9.16 -7.99
C ALA A 81 11.06 8.12 -6.97
N GLY A 82 10.32 7.04 -6.80
CA GLY A 82 10.64 5.93 -5.92
C GLY A 82 9.65 4.78 -6.11
N ASP A 83 9.37 4.02 -5.05
CA ASP A 83 8.67 2.75 -5.18
C ASP A 83 7.17 2.91 -5.48
N LEU A 84 6.82 2.59 -6.73
CA LEU A 84 5.44 2.58 -7.19
C LEU A 84 4.63 1.41 -6.60
N SER A 85 5.22 0.21 -6.52
CA SER A 85 4.53 -1.02 -6.08
C SER A 85 5.46 -1.99 -5.36
N SER A 86 4.96 -3.17 -4.95
CA SER A 86 5.75 -4.25 -4.31
C SER A 86 6.77 -4.99 -5.19
N GLY A 87 7.07 -4.47 -6.39
CA GLY A 87 8.15 -4.97 -7.27
C GLY A 87 7.80 -6.14 -8.19
N GLY A 88 6.64 -6.79 -8.00
CA GLY A 88 6.18 -7.87 -8.88
C GLY A 88 5.45 -7.38 -10.15
N HIS A 89 5.43 -8.20 -11.20
CA HIS A 89 4.71 -7.85 -12.45
C HIS A 89 3.22 -7.57 -12.23
N LYS A 90 2.57 -8.36 -11.36
CA LYS A 90 1.15 -8.20 -11.01
C LYS A 90 0.90 -6.90 -10.21
N SER A 91 1.78 -6.58 -9.25
CA SER A 91 1.65 -5.37 -8.43
C SER A 91 1.90 -4.12 -9.26
N LEU A 92 2.91 -4.14 -10.14
CA LEU A 92 3.20 -3.03 -11.05
C LEU A 92 2.01 -2.77 -11.98
N ARG A 93 1.47 -3.82 -12.61
CA ARG A 93 0.30 -3.68 -13.49
C ARG A 93 -0.89 -3.08 -12.74
N ARG A 94 -1.19 -3.54 -11.53
CA ARG A 94 -2.28 -2.98 -10.72
C ARG A 94 -2.02 -1.52 -10.36
N ALA A 95 -0.80 -1.17 -9.99
CA ALA A 95 -0.42 0.21 -9.68
C ALA A 95 -0.62 1.13 -10.88
N LEU A 96 -0.21 0.71 -12.07
CA LEU A 96 -0.43 1.47 -13.31
C LEU A 96 -1.92 1.66 -13.60
N TYR A 97 -2.75 0.63 -13.46
CA TYR A 97 -4.21 0.78 -13.63
C TYR A 97 -4.83 1.78 -12.64
N LEU A 98 -4.39 1.79 -11.38
CA LEU A 98 -4.89 2.74 -10.39
C LEU A 98 -4.50 4.19 -10.71
N LEU A 99 -3.37 4.38 -11.39
CA LEU A 99 -2.88 5.71 -11.77
C LEU A 99 -3.45 6.21 -13.10
N ASP A 100 -3.93 5.31 -13.96
CA ASP A 100 -4.55 5.65 -15.25
C ASP A 100 -5.86 6.44 -15.07
N ASP A 101 -6.51 6.25 -13.93
CA ASP A 101 -7.78 6.90 -13.55
C ASP A 101 -7.60 8.20 -12.72
N LEU A 102 -6.40 8.79 -12.65
CA LEU A 102 -6.15 10.05 -11.94
C LEU A 102 -6.81 11.27 -12.61
#